data_AF-A0A3D9HQ71-F1
#
_entry.id   AF-A0A3D9HQ71-F1
#
_cell.length_a   1.000
_cell.length_b   1.000
_cell.length_c   1.000
_cell.angle_alpha   90.00
_cell.angle_beta   90.00
_cell.angle_gamma   90.00
#
_symmetry.space_group_name_H-M   'P 1'
#
loop_
_entity.id
_entity.type
_entity.pdbx_description
1 polymer ?
#
loop_
_entity_poly.entity_id
_entity_poly.type
_entity_poly.pdbx_seq_one_letter_code
_entity_poly.pdbx_strand_id
1 'polypeptide(L)'
;MAKIPAEYVADIEGNSRLGTRVAQWLRVYGGSIKGDARKFGVAPATARSWRDGNQPQVRHLDLMIEAWGQPFVEYIFGELMTQDQLSLEKRIERMEAEVVAMKLWAQEFEEDNRDAIKASEKRQPGSRGMQMVARGMTMAVAVFVLQATFHVAGDNDWRTAPHGPAVVKVKRREFTLGAA
;
A
#
# COMPACT_ATOMS: atom_id res chain seq x y z
N MET A 1 -28.70 0.47 8.13
CA MET A 1 -27.73 1.25 7.32
C MET A 1 -26.79 1.96 8.29
N ALA A 2 -25.49 1.64 8.26
CA ALA A 2 -24.51 2.34 9.11
C ALA A 2 -24.33 3.77 8.59
N LYS A 3 -24.47 4.78 9.46
CA LYS A 3 -24.09 6.15 9.12
C LYS A 3 -22.57 6.18 9.00
N ILE A 4 -22.07 6.47 7.80
CA ILE A 4 -20.66 6.78 7.60
C ILE A 4 -20.36 8.02 8.46
N PRO A 5 -19.39 7.97 9.38
CA PRO A 5 -19.05 9.11 10.22
C PRO A 5 -18.68 10.34 9.37
N ALA A 6 -19.05 11.54 9.81
CA ALA A 6 -18.88 12.77 9.04
C ALA A 6 -17.40 13.03 8.67
N GLU A 7 -16.47 12.53 9.49
CA GLU A 7 -15.03 12.60 9.20
C GLU A 7 -14.60 11.83 7.94
N TYR A 8 -15.33 10.79 7.52
CA TYR A 8 -15.05 10.08 6.26
C TYR A 8 -15.61 10.79 5.03
N VAL A 9 -16.57 11.70 5.19
CA VAL A 9 -17.11 12.51 4.09
C VAL A 9 -16.10 13.58 3.66
N ALA A 10 -15.30 14.10 4.61
CA ALA A 10 -14.19 15.00 4.30
C ALA A 10 -13.10 14.33 3.43
N ASP A 11 -12.92 13.01 3.55
CA ASP A 11 -11.97 12.23 2.74
C ASP A 11 -12.44 12.08 1.28
N ILE A 12 -13.77 12.12 1.05
CA ILE A 12 -14.35 12.15 -0.30
C ILE A 12 -14.05 13.49 -0.99
N GLU A 13 -14.06 14.60 -0.25
CA GLU A 13 -13.68 15.90 -0.78
C GLU A 13 -12.19 15.96 -1.14
N GLY A 14 -11.32 15.35 -0.33
CA GLY A 14 -9.88 15.23 -0.61
C GLY A 14 -9.58 14.51 -1.93
N ASN A 15 -10.26 13.39 -2.19
CA ASN A 15 -10.12 12.64 -3.44
C ASN A 15 -10.56 13.44 -4.68
N SER A 16 -11.60 14.27 -4.56
CA SER A 16 -12.05 15.13 -5.67
C SER A 16 -11.03 16.23 -6.02
N ARG A 17 -10.25 16.70 -5.04
CA ARG A 17 -9.24 17.75 -5.23
C ARG A 17 -8.05 17.25 -6.03
N LEU A 18 -7.55 16.05 -5.74
CA LEU A 18 -6.39 15.49 -6.45
C LEU A 18 -6.69 15.31 -7.95
N GLY A 19 -7.84 14.69 -8.28
CA GLY A 19 -8.24 14.51 -9.67
C GLY A 19 -8.40 15.85 -10.42
N THR A 20 -8.96 16.86 -9.76
CA THR A 20 -9.07 18.22 -10.32
C THR A 20 -7.71 18.85 -10.62
N ARG A 21 -6.73 18.72 -9.71
CA ARG A 21 -5.37 19.25 -9.93
C ARG A 21 -4.66 18.51 -11.07
N VAL A 22 -4.81 17.18 -11.15
CA VAL A 22 -4.28 16.40 -12.29
C VAL A 22 -4.91 16.87 -13.60
N ALA A 23 -6.22 17.09 -13.64
CA ALA A 23 -6.89 17.63 -14.81
C ALA A 23 -6.35 18.99 -15.24
N GLN A 24 -6.12 19.90 -14.28
CA GLN A 24 -5.54 21.21 -14.54
C GLN A 24 -4.11 21.09 -15.09
N TRP A 25 -3.27 20.25 -14.48
CA TRP A 25 -1.91 19.99 -14.97
C TRP A 25 -1.91 19.47 -16.41
N LEU A 26 -2.76 18.48 -16.71
CA LEU A 26 -2.90 17.90 -18.06
C LEU A 26 -3.40 18.92 -19.10
N ARG A 27 -4.14 19.96 -18.70
CA ARG A 27 -4.57 21.03 -19.61
C ARG A 27 -3.45 21.99 -19.96
N VAL A 28 -2.51 22.23 -19.04
CA VAL A 28 -1.40 23.19 -19.22
C VAL A 28 -0.16 22.52 -19.80
N TYR A 29 0.23 21.37 -19.25
CA TYR A 29 1.49 20.68 -19.56
C TYR A 29 1.29 19.32 -20.25
N GLY A 30 0.06 18.81 -20.29
CA GLY A 30 -0.28 17.57 -21.00
C GLY A 30 -0.37 17.77 -22.51
N GLY A 31 -0.36 16.67 -23.26
CA GLY A 31 -0.42 16.68 -24.72
C GLY A 31 -1.85 16.71 -25.26
N SER A 32 -2.13 15.92 -26.29
CA SER A 32 -3.51 15.56 -26.65
C SER A 32 -3.95 14.33 -25.85
N ILE A 33 -5.27 14.09 -25.73
CA ILE A 33 -5.79 12.87 -25.06
C ILE A 33 -5.14 11.59 -25.63
N LYS A 34 -4.94 11.51 -26.95
CA LYS A 34 -4.27 10.37 -27.59
C LYS A 34 -2.77 10.32 -27.28
N GLY A 35 -2.12 11.49 -27.16
CA GLY A 35 -0.72 11.62 -26.80
C GLY A 35 -0.46 11.15 -25.37
N ASP A 36 -1.22 11.66 -24.40
CA ASP A 36 -1.15 11.23 -23.00
C ASP A 36 -1.56 9.76 -22.86
N ALA A 37 -2.62 9.38 -23.59
CA ALA A 37 -2.97 8.05 -24.08
C ALA A 37 -1.79 7.07 -24.13
N ARG A 38 -1.00 7.34 -25.16
CA ARG A 38 0.17 6.58 -25.56
C ARG A 38 1.31 6.72 -24.57
N LYS A 39 1.55 7.93 -24.04
CA LYS A 39 2.64 8.24 -23.12
C LYS A 39 2.56 7.39 -21.84
N PHE A 40 1.36 7.23 -21.29
CA PHE A 40 1.13 6.53 -20.03
C PHE A 40 0.63 5.09 -20.19
N GLY A 41 0.53 4.58 -21.43
CA GLY A 41 0.11 3.21 -21.70
C GLY A 41 -1.32 2.90 -21.27
N VAL A 42 -2.25 3.86 -21.38
CA VAL A 42 -3.66 3.68 -20.99
C VAL A 42 -4.61 3.87 -22.18
N ALA A 43 -5.88 3.52 -21.99
CA ALA A 43 -6.91 3.76 -23.01
C ALA A 43 -7.22 5.28 -23.13
N PRO A 44 -7.59 5.79 -24.33
CA PRO A 44 -7.97 7.19 -24.51
C PRO A 44 -9.14 7.63 -23.62
N ALA A 45 -10.06 6.72 -23.29
CA ALA A 45 -11.16 6.98 -22.37
C ALA A 45 -10.66 7.26 -20.94
N THR A 46 -9.64 6.53 -20.48
CA THR A 46 -9.00 6.73 -19.17
C THR A 46 -8.30 8.08 -19.10
N ALA A 47 -7.51 8.43 -20.13
CA ALA A 47 -6.87 9.74 -20.19
C ALA A 47 -7.88 10.89 -20.27
N ARG A 48 -9.01 10.70 -20.97
CA ARG A 48 -10.12 11.66 -20.96
C ARG A 48 -10.70 11.81 -19.55
N SER A 49 -10.99 10.70 -18.88
CA SER A 49 -11.50 10.69 -17.50
C SER A 49 -10.60 11.48 -16.54
N TRP A 50 -9.28 11.38 -16.67
CA TRP A 50 -8.34 12.21 -15.88
C TRP A 50 -8.47 13.70 -16.17
N ARG A 51 -8.66 14.10 -17.43
CA ARG A 51 -8.90 15.51 -17.81
C ARG A 51 -10.25 16.05 -17.35
N ASP A 52 -11.20 15.15 -17.12
CA ASP A 52 -12.52 15.46 -16.58
C ASP A 52 -12.48 15.59 -15.04
N GLY A 53 -11.31 15.40 -14.41
CA GLY A 53 -11.12 15.55 -12.97
C GLY A 53 -11.22 14.26 -12.17
N ASN A 54 -11.31 13.10 -12.84
CA ASN A 54 -11.28 11.82 -12.13
C ASN A 54 -9.85 11.49 -11.69
N GLN A 55 -9.73 10.97 -10.47
CA GLN A 55 -8.45 10.62 -9.88
C GLN A 55 -7.78 9.45 -10.62
N PRO A 56 -6.50 9.58 -11.01
CA PRO A 56 -5.72 8.44 -11.49
C PRO A 56 -5.46 7.45 -10.36
N GLN A 57 -5.44 6.16 -10.69
CA GLN A 57 -4.94 5.13 -9.77
C GLN A 57 -3.47 5.37 -9.45
N VAL A 58 -3.02 4.94 -8.26
CA VAL A 58 -1.65 5.14 -7.75
C VAL A 58 -0.57 4.78 -8.79
N ARG A 59 -0.68 3.61 -9.43
CA ARG A 59 0.28 3.19 -10.47
C ARG A 59 0.45 4.17 -11.63
N HIS A 60 -0.60 4.93 -11.98
CA HIS A 60 -0.53 5.92 -13.06
C HIS A 60 0.04 7.24 -12.55
N LEU A 61 -0.18 7.57 -11.28
CA LEU A 61 0.48 8.71 -10.64
C LEU A 61 2.00 8.51 -10.63
N ASP A 62 2.48 7.30 -10.35
CA ASP A 62 3.92 6.99 -10.38
C ASP A 62 4.52 7.26 -11.77
N LEU A 63 3.85 6.82 -12.84
CA LEU A 63 4.27 7.09 -14.22
C LEU A 63 4.23 8.58 -14.57
N MET A 64 3.26 9.32 -14.04
CA MET A 64 3.17 10.77 -14.20
C MET A 64 4.30 11.50 -13.47
N ILE A 65 4.65 11.06 -12.27
CA ILE A 65 5.76 11.58 -11.47
C ILE A 65 7.08 11.29 -12.18
N GLU A 66 7.29 10.09 -12.72
CA GLU A 66 8.49 9.78 -13.50
C GLU A 66 8.58 10.67 -14.75
N ALA A 67 7.46 10.94 -15.42
CA ALA A 67 7.43 11.69 -16.66
C ALA A 67 7.61 13.20 -16.52
N TRP A 68 7.24 13.80 -15.38
CA TRP A 68 7.28 15.25 -15.16
C TRP A 68 8.17 15.67 -13.98
N GLY A 69 8.52 14.75 -13.10
CA GLY A 69 9.41 14.95 -11.97
C GLY A 69 8.81 15.78 -10.83
N GLN A 70 9.71 16.39 -10.08
CA GLN A 70 9.42 17.16 -8.86
C GLN A 70 8.37 18.28 -9.04
N PRO A 71 8.37 19.07 -10.13
CA PRO A 71 7.36 20.13 -10.30
C PRO A 71 5.92 19.62 -10.32
N PHE A 72 5.70 18.41 -10.86
CA PHE A 72 4.39 17.79 -10.84
C PHE A 72 3.99 17.38 -9.42
N VAL A 73 4.93 16.81 -8.66
CA VAL A 73 4.70 16.43 -7.25
C VAL A 73 4.34 17.67 -6.42
N GLU A 74 5.13 18.74 -6.52
CA GLU A 74 4.90 19.99 -5.79
C GLU A 74 3.56 20.61 -6.17
N TYR A 75 3.21 20.60 -7.46
CA TYR A 75 1.92 21.11 -7.88
C TYR A 75 0.78 20.21 -7.39
N ILE A 76 0.83 18.89 -7.55
CA ILE A 76 -0.32 18.06 -7.17
C ILE A 76 -0.48 17.98 -5.64
N PHE A 77 0.61 17.80 -4.90
CA PHE A 77 0.59 17.51 -3.48
C PHE A 77 0.93 18.71 -2.58
N GLY A 78 1.47 19.80 -3.12
CA GLY A 78 1.90 20.94 -2.30
C GLY A 78 0.79 21.57 -1.45
N GLU A 79 -0.43 21.65 -2.00
CA GLU A 79 -1.60 22.15 -1.22
C GLU A 79 -2.03 21.15 -0.14
N LEU A 80 -1.96 19.85 -0.44
CA LEU A 80 -2.27 18.80 0.54
C LEU A 80 -1.25 18.83 1.68
N MET A 81 0.03 19.04 1.36
CA MET A 81 1.10 19.15 2.37
C MET A 81 0.99 20.41 3.23
N THR A 82 0.49 21.53 2.70
CA THR A 82 0.34 22.77 3.47
C THR A 82 -0.91 22.78 4.33
N GLN A 83 -2.01 22.16 3.88
CA GLN A 83 -3.19 21.95 4.75
C GLN A 83 -2.92 20.92 5.85
N ASP A 84 -2.05 19.93 5.58
CA ASP A 84 -1.71 18.88 6.54
C ASP A 84 -0.58 19.23 7.51
N GLN A 85 0.16 20.33 7.37
CA GLN A 85 1.19 20.66 8.36
C GLN A 85 0.62 21.00 9.75
N LEU A 86 -0.62 21.49 9.85
CA LEU A 86 -1.35 21.59 11.13
C LEU A 86 -2.12 20.31 11.49
N SER A 87 -2.14 19.32 10.58
CA SER A 87 -2.82 18.03 10.75
C SER A 87 -1.84 16.92 11.09
N LEU A 88 -0.54 17.06 10.82
CA LEU A 88 0.45 16.00 11.06
C LEU A 88 0.61 15.74 12.55
N GLU A 89 0.71 16.79 13.38
CA GLU A 89 0.71 16.61 14.85
C GLU A 89 -0.59 15.98 15.30
N LYS A 90 -1.75 16.42 14.80
CA LYS A 90 -3.05 15.82 15.12
C LYS A 90 -3.17 14.36 14.65
N ARG A 91 -2.54 13.99 13.54
CA ARG A 91 -2.50 12.62 13.02
C ARG A 91 -1.59 11.76 13.87
N ILE A 92 -0.47 12.31 14.35
CA ILE A 92 0.41 11.65 15.32
C ILE A 92 -0.35 11.44 16.63
N GLU A 93 -0.99 12.48 17.18
CA GLU A 93 -1.84 12.37 18.38
C GLU A 93 -2.94 11.31 18.20
N ARG A 94 -3.57 11.24 17.03
CA ARG A 94 -4.56 10.21 16.71
C ARG A 94 -3.95 8.81 16.67
N MET A 95 -2.81 8.64 16.00
CA MET A 95 -2.10 7.35 15.93
C MET A 95 -1.64 6.90 17.32
N GLU A 96 -1.17 7.82 18.16
CA GLU A 96 -0.81 7.55 19.54
C GLU A 96 -2.04 7.12 20.36
N ALA A 97 -3.17 7.82 20.19
CA ALA A 97 -4.43 7.44 20.83
C ALA A 97 -4.93 6.05 20.38
N GLU A 98 -4.83 5.74 19.09
CA GLU A 98 -5.17 4.43 18.52
C GLU A 98 -4.26 3.33 19.09
N VAL A 99 -2.95 3.58 19.21
CA VAL A 99 -1.99 2.64 19.81
C VAL A 99 -2.29 2.40 21.30
N VAL A 100 -2.64 3.45 22.04
CA VAL A 100 -3.05 3.33 23.45
C VAL A 100 -4.34 2.50 23.57
N ALA A 101 -5.34 2.78 22.75
CA ALA A 101 -6.58 2.01 22.72
C ALA A 101 -6.32 0.52 22.40
N MET A 102 -5.43 0.24 21.43
CA MET A 102 -5.06 -1.12 21.05
C MET A 102 -4.34 -1.87 22.19
N LYS A 103 -3.50 -1.18 22.95
CA LYS A 103 -2.82 -1.75 24.14
C LYS A 103 -3.81 -2.09 25.25
N LEU A 104 -4.77 -1.21 25.52
CA LEU A 104 -5.81 -1.46 26.52
C LEU A 104 -6.69 -2.66 26.11
N TRP A 105 -7.08 -2.72 24.85
CA TRP A 105 -7.83 -3.86 24.31
C TRP A 105 -7.06 -5.18 24.42
N ALA A 106 -5.76 -5.16 24.14
CA ALA A 106 -4.91 -6.35 24.29
C ALA A 106 -4.81 -6.82 25.75
N GLN A 107 -4.74 -5.89 26.71
CA GLN A 107 -4.72 -6.22 28.15
C GLN A 107 -6.04 -6.84 28.61
N GLU A 108 -7.18 -6.27 28.21
CA GLU A 108 -8.50 -6.82 28.52
C GLU A 108 -8.66 -8.23 27.95
N PHE A 109 -8.22 -8.43 26.69
CA PHE A 109 -8.24 -9.74 26.05
C PHE A 109 -7.36 -10.78 26.78
N GLU A 110 -6.20 -10.38 27.29
CA GLU A 110 -5.32 -11.25 28.08
C GLU A 110 -5.94 -11.66 29.44
N GLU A 111 -6.66 -10.74 30.09
CA GLU A 111 -7.36 -11.01 31.35
C GLU A 111 -8.53 -11.97 31.15
N ASP A 112 -9.38 -11.71 30.15
CA ASP A 112 -10.50 -12.59 29.79
C ASP A 112 -10.02 -14.00 29.43
N ASN A 113 -8.94 -14.10 28.65
CA ASN A 113 -8.37 -15.39 28.26
C ASN A 113 -7.79 -16.13 29.47
N ARG A 114 -7.12 -15.42 30.39
CA ARG A 114 -6.60 -16.00 31.65
C ARG A 114 -7.72 -16.56 32.51
N ASP A 115 -8.83 -15.86 32.63
CA ASP A 115 -9.96 -16.31 33.44
C ASP A 115 -10.75 -17.44 32.78
N ALA A 116 -10.86 -17.44 31.44
CA ALA A 116 -11.39 -18.57 30.68
C ALA A 116 -10.55 -19.85 30.90
N ILE A 117 -9.21 -19.72 30.88
CA ILE A 117 -8.29 -20.84 31.18
C ILE A 117 -8.54 -21.37 32.59
N LYS A 118 -8.54 -20.51 33.62
CA LYS A 118 -8.81 -20.94 35.02
C LYS A 118 -10.20 -21.57 35.19
N ALA A 119 -11.21 -21.03 34.52
CA ALA A 119 -12.56 -21.58 34.56
C ALA A 119 -12.63 -22.97 33.92
N SER A 120 -11.87 -23.19 32.83
CA SER A 120 -11.76 -24.50 32.18
C SER A 120 -11.04 -25.53 33.07
N GLU A 121 -10.00 -25.13 33.80
CA GLU A 121 -9.30 -25.98 34.78
C GLU A 121 -10.22 -26.39 35.93
N LYS A 122 -11.00 -25.45 36.48
CA LYS A 122 -11.94 -25.74 37.58
C LYS A 122 -13.09 -26.67 37.16
N ARG A 123 -13.47 -26.67 35.88
CA ARG A 123 -14.52 -27.54 35.31
C ARG A 123 -14.04 -28.95 34.97
N GLN A 124 -12.76 -29.29 35.14
CA GLN A 124 -12.27 -30.67 35.09
C GLN A 124 -11.95 -31.25 36.49
N PRO A 125 -12.92 -31.38 37.41
CA PRO A 125 -12.71 -32.18 38.61
C PRO A 125 -12.78 -33.66 38.23
N GLY A 126 -11.61 -34.30 38.02
CA GLY A 126 -11.52 -35.77 38.11
C GLY A 126 -11.03 -36.55 36.89
N SER A 127 -10.41 -35.96 35.86
CA SER A 127 -9.76 -36.75 34.79
C SER A 127 -8.37 -37.30 35.18
N ARG A 128 -8.08 -37.46 36.48
CA ARG A 128 -6.84 -38.08 36.99
C ARG A 128 -6.62 -39.50 36.46
N GLY A 129 -7.64 -40.14 35.89
CA GLY A 129 -7.55 -41.46 35.24
C GLY A 129 -7.06 -41.47 33.78
N MET A 130 -6.89 -40.33 33.10
CA MET A 130 -6.64 -40.29 31.64
C MET A 130 -5.32 -39.63 31.24
N GLN A 131 -4.35 -39.51 32.16
CA GLN A 131 -3.01 -38.98 31.88
C GLN A 131 -2.03 -39.98 31.24
N MET A 132 -2.40 -41.26 31.05
CA MET A 132 -1.49 -42.24 30.42
C MET A 132 -1.53 -42.29 28.88
N VAL A 133 -2.52 -41.68 28.20
CA VAL A 133 -2.61 -41.79 26.72
C VAL A 133 -2.19 -40.51 25.99
N ALA A 134 -2.19 -39.35 26.66
CA ALA A 134 -2.00 -38.06 25.99
C ALA A 134 -0.55 -37.55 25.94
N ARG A 135 0.45 -38.30 26.44
CA ARG A 135 1.88 -37.94 26.23
C ARG A 135 2.41 -38.33 24.85
N GLY A 136 1.69 -39.17 24.09
CA GLY A 136 2.07 -39.53 22.72
C GLY A 136 1.64 -38.52 21.65
N MET A 137 0.70 -37.61 21.94
CA MET A 137 0.06 -36.79 20.91
C MET A 137 0.46 -35.31 20.94
N THR A 138 1.01 -34.80 22.05
CA THR A 138 1.48 -33.40 22.15
C THR A 138 2.77 -33.13 21.38
N MET A 139 3.57 -34.17 21.06
CA MET A 139 4.73 -34.01 20.17
C MET A 139 4.36 -33.84 18.69
N ALA A 140 3.14 -34.20 18.27
CA ALA A 140 2.75 -34.06 16.86
C ALA A 140 2.32 -32.63 16.49
N VAL A 141 1.77 -31.86 17.44
CA VAL A 141 1.26 -30.50 17.15
C VAL A 141 2.37 -29.44 17.21
N ALA A 142 3.41 -29.64 18.04
CA ALA A 142 4.58 -28.77 18.06
C ALA A 142 5.39 -28.81 16.75
N VAL A 143 5.31 -29.90 15.98
CA VAL A 143 5.94 -30.02 14.66
C VAL A 143 5.11 -29.31 13.57
N PHE A 144 3.79 -29.26 13.70
CA PHE A 144 2.92 -28.66 12.67
C PHE A 144 2.89 -27.13 12.70
N VAL A 145 3.06 -26.50 13.86
CA VAL A 145 3.10 -25.02 13.97
C VAL A 145 4.47 -24.47 13.53
N LEU A 146 5.54 -25.28 13.58
CA LEU A 146 6.86 -24.90 13.04
C LEU A 146 6.99 -25.12 11.52
N GLN A 147 6.15 -25.93 10.88
CA GLN A 147 6.14 -26.06 9.42
C GLN A 147 5.29 -24.99 8.71
N ALA A 148 4.30 -24.40 9.37
CA ALA A 148 3.48 -23.34 8.77
C ALA A 148 4.23 -21.99 8.65
N THR A 149 5.34 -21.81 9.37
CA THR A 149 6.16 -20.58 9.31
C THR A 149 7.33 -20.66 8.32
N PHE A 150 7.57 -21.80 7.66
CA PHE A 150 8.69 -21.98 6.71
C PHE A 150 8.27 -22.31 5.27
N HIS A 151 7.03 -22.01 4.87
CA HIS A 151 6.60 -22.02 3.46
C HIS A 151 6.36 -20.61 2.90
N VAL A 152 7.21 -19.66 3.29
CA VAL A 152 7.41 -18.38 2.57
C VAL A 152 8.87 -18.32 2.10
N ALA A 153 9.30 -19.34 1.36
CA ALA A 153 10.57 -19.34 0.64
C ALA A 153 10.46 -20.21 -0.62
N GLY A 154 10.48 -19.56 -1.79
CA GLY A 154 10.41 -20.16 -3.13
C GLY A 154 8.97 -20.19 -3.66
N ASP A 155 8.55 -19.48 -4.70
CA ASP A 155 9.27 -18.89 -5.83
C ASP A 155 8.62 -17.54 -6.19
N ASN A 156 9.39 -16.46 -6.06
CA ASN A 156 9.07 -15.22 -6.73
C ASN A 156 10.21 -14.96 -7.72
N ASP A 157 10.27 -15.79 -8.75
CA ASP A 157 11.18 -15.61 -9.88
C ASP A 157 10.64 -14.51 -10.80
N TRP A 158 10.77 -13.26 -10.36
CA TRP A 158 10.57 -12.09 -11.21
C TRP A 158 11.70 -11.92 -12.25
N ARG A 159 12.71 -12.82 -12.29
CA ARG A 159 13.87 -12.70 -13.19
C ARG A 159 13.64 -13.24 -14.60
N THR A 160 12.44 -13.77 -14.92
CA THR A 160 12.16 -14.30 -16.29
C THR A 160 11.11 -13.55 -17.10
N ALA A 161 10.56 -12.42 -16.63
CA ALA A 161 9.76 -11.52 -17.49
C ALA A 161 10.64 -10.40 -18.10
N PRO A 162 10.89 -10.38 -19.42
CA PRO A 162 11.79 -9.43 -20.05
C PRO A 162 11.10 -8.08 -20.28
N HIS A 163 11.25 -7.16 -19.32
CA HIS A 163 10.96 -5.75 -19.52
C HIS A 163 12.19 -4.90 -19.17
N GLY A 164 13.18 -4.97 -20.06
CA GLY A 164 14.23 -3.95 -20.20
C GLY A 164 14.13 -3.29 -21.58
N PRO A 165 14.40 -1.98 -21.69
CA PRO A 165 14.30 -1.22 -22.93
C PRO A 165 15.29 -1.73 -23.98
N ALA A 166 14.88 -1.72 -25.25
CA ALA A 166 15.76 -2.02 -26.37
C ALA A 166 17.01 -1.13 -26.34
N VAL A 167 18.17 -1.76 -26.19
CA VAL A 167 19.48 -1.13 -26.35
C VAL A 167 19.62 -0.68 -27.80
N VAL A 168 19.52 0.62 -28.04
CA VAL A 168 19.95 1.22 -29.31
C VAL A 168 21.48 1.15 -29.34
N LYS A 169 22.02 0.21 -30.11
CA LYS A 169 23.46 0.17 -30.42
C LYS A 169 23.83 1.43 -31.21
N VAL A 170 24.40 2.42 -30.54
CA VAL A 170 25.07 3.54 -31.20
C VAL A 170 26.35 3.00 -31.83
N LYS A 171 26.35 2.88 -33.16
CA LYS A 171 27.54 2.52 -33.93
C LYS A 171 28.48 3.72 -33.94
N ARG A 172 29.52 3.67 -33.10
CA ARG A 172 30.66 4.58 -33.12
C ARG A 172 31.27 4.54 -34.53
N ARG A 173 31.15 5.63 -35.30
CA ARG A 173 31.96 5.84 -36.51
C ARG A 173 33.16 6.68 -36.14
N GLU A 174 34.30 6.21 -36.63
CA GLU A 174 35.64 6.67 -36.36
C GLU A 174 35.84 8.10 -36.84
N PHE A 175 36.43 8.93 -35.99
CA PHE A 175 36.98 10.23 -36.36
C PHE A 175 38.38 9.98 -36.93
N THR A 176 38.51 10.05 -38.26
CA THR A 176 39.82 10.18 -38.90
C THR A 176 40.25 11.64 -38.84
N LEU A 177 41.23 11.94 -37.99
CA LEU A 177 42.01 13.17 -38.04
C LEU A 177 42.86 13.14 -39.32
N GLY A 178 42.38 13.83 -40.36
CA GLY A 178 43.19 14.19 -41.51
C GLY A 178 43.87 15.53 -41.24
N ALA A 179 45.18 15.49 -41.05
CA ALA A 179 46.05 16.66 -41.00
C ALA A 179 46.46 17.06 -42.42
N ALA A 180 46.22 18.33 -42.79
CA ALA A 180 47.03 19.19 -43.65
C ALA A 180 46.44 20.60 -43.65
#